data_AF-A0A535DUF5-F1
#
_entry.id   AF-A0A535DUF5-F1
#
_cell.length_a   1.000
_cell.length_b   1.000
_cell.length_c   1.000
_cell.angle_alpha   90.00
_cell.angle_beta   90.00
_cell.angle_gamma   90.00
#
_symmetry.space_group_name_H-M   'P 1'
#
loop_
_entity.id
_entity.type
_entity.pdbx_description
1 polymer ?
#
loop_
_entity_poly.entity_id
_entity_poly.type
_entity_poly.pdbx_seq_one_letter_code
_entity_poly.pdbx_strand_id
1 'polypeptide(L)'
;MAEGVLMTVGVCWLCEGTFVFHPGLVPSLPIDSITGTTPDQGGDPQRARREPLCHGCVLLVNRLRREIGQPELTIPPGAYARAGQAHS
;
A
#
# COMPACT_ATOMS: atom_id res chain seq x y z
N MET A 1 8.49 -4.81 -26.74
CA MET A 1 8.69 -6.05 -25.96
C MET A 1 7.72 -5.97 -24.80
N ALA A 2 6.76 -6.90 -24.69
CA ALA A 2 5.87 -6.92 -23.54
C ALA A 2 6.65 -7.55 -22.38
N GLU A 3 7.23 -6.71 -21.53
CA GLU A 3 7.81 -7.15 -20.26
C GLU A 3 6.69 -7.85 -19.48
N GLY A 4 6.84 -9.15 -19.24
CA GLY A 4 5.90 -9.92 -18.45
C GLY A 4 5.83 -9.30 -17.06
N VAL A 5 4.74 -8.58 -16.77
CA VAL A 5 4.54 -7.91 -15.49
C VAL A 5 4.41 -8.99 -14.42
N LEU A 6 5.43 -9.13 -13.57
CA LEU A 6 5.43 -10.10 -12.48
C LEU A 6 4.48 -9.60 -11.40
N MET A 7 3.29 -10.18 -11.38
CA MET A 7 2.27 -9.91 -10.38
C MET A 7 2.41 -10.93 -9.25
N THR A 8 2.29 -10.47 -8.01
CA THR A 8 2.27 -11.30 -6.81
C THR A 8 0.94 -11.19 -6.09
N VAL A 9 0.61 -12.19 -5.28
CA VAL A 9 -0.53 -12.17 -4.37
C VAL A 9 -0.01 -11.92 -2.97
N GLY A 10 -0.64 -11.01 -2.24
CA GLY A 10 -0.32 -10.74 -0.84
C GLY A 10 -1.50 -10.14 -0.10
N VAL A 11 -1.25 -9.71 1.13
CA VAL A 11 -2.28 -9.23 2.06
C VAL A 11 -2.13 -7.73 2.26
N CYS A 12 -3.25 -7.00 2.22
CA CYS A 12 -3.28 -5.58 2.55
C CYS A 12 -3.06 -5.40 4.04
N TRP A 13 -2.09 -4.59 4.42
CA TRP A 13 -1.82 -4.33 5.84
C TRP A 13 -3.01 -3.72 6.59
N LEU A 14 -3.80 -2.87 5.93
CA LEU A 14 -4.84 -2.10 6.61
C LEU A 14 -6.17 -2.87 6.77
N CYS A 15 -6.60 -3.60 5.74
CA CYS A 15 -7.88 -4.31 5.75
C CYS A 15 -7.75 -5.83 5.80
N GLU A 16 -6.51 -6.35 5.83
CA GLU A 16 -6.19 -7.78 5.83
C GLU A 16 -6.72 -8.55 4.60
N GLY A 17 -7.26 -7.86 3.60
CA GLY A 17 -7.76 -8.45 2.36
C GLY A 17 -6.63 -8.91 1.45
N THR A 18 -6.79 -10.08 0.84
CA THR A 18 -5.86 -10.57 -0.20
C THR A 18 -6.05 -9.81 -1.50
N PHE A 19 -4.96 -9.45 -2.19
CA PHE A 19 -5.02 -8.76 -3.48
C PHE A 19 -3.80 -9.06 -4.35
N VAL A 20 -3.94 -8.80 -5.66
CA VAL A 20 -2.88 -9.00 -6.65
C VAL A 20 -2.21 -7.66 -7.00
N PHE A 21 -0.89 -7.59 -6.94
CA PHE A 21 -0.13 -6.36 -7.16
C PHE A 21 1.26 -6.61 -7.75
N HIS A 22 1.88 -5.55 -8.28
CA HIS A 22 3.27 -5.59 -8.70
C HIS A 22 4.18 -5.21 -7.52
N PRO A 23 5.09 -6.10 -7.06
CA PRO A 23 5.84 -5.89 -5.81
C PRO A 23 6.76 -4.67 -5.84
N GLY A 24 7.23 -4.27 -7.02
CA GLY A 24 8.07 -3.08 -7.20
C GLY A 24 7.31 -1.76 -7.38
N LEU A 25 5.97 -1.80 -7.51
CA LEU A 25 5.16 -0.61 -7.82
C LEU A 25 4.03 -0.37 -6.81
N VAL A 26 3.67 -1.38 -6.01
CA VAL A 26 2.60 -1.27 -5.02
C VAL A 26 2.92 -0.16 -4.00
N PRO A 27 1.99 0.77 -3.76
CA PRO A 27 2.11 1.70 -2.65
C PRO A 27 2.20 0.94 -1.33
N SER A 28 3.09 1.40 -0.46
CA SER A 28 3.32 0.79 0.86
C SER A 28 3.48 1.87 1.92
N LEU A 29 3.15 1.51 3.17
CA LEU A 29 3.40 2.34 4.34
C LEU A 29 4.59 1.78 5.13
N PRO A 30 5.46 2.65 5.67
CA PRO A 30 6.44 2.23 6.66
C PRO A 30 5.71 1.94 7.97
N ILE A 31 5.75 0.69 8.42
CA ILE A 31 5.12 0.24 9.67
C ILE A 31 6.18 -0.34 10.58
N ASP A 32 6.30 0.18 11.80
CA ASP A 32 7.14 -0.40 12.85
C ASP A 32 6.60 -1.80 13.19
N SER A 33 7.41 -2.83 12.92
CA SER A 33 7.01 -4.22 13.07
C SER A 33 6.66 -4.64 14.50
N ILE A 34 7.04 -3.85 15.51
CA ILE A 34 6.75 -4.14 16.92
C ILE A 34 5.45 -3.48 17.37
N THR A 35 5.24 -2.22 16.99
CA THR A 35 4.10 -1.42 17.47
C THR A 35 2.92 -1.44 16.50
N GLY A 36 3.14 -1.83 15.25
CA GLY A 36 2.11 -1.79 14.19
C GLY A 36 1.75 -0.37 13.73
N THR A 37 2.55 0.63 14.10
CA THR A 37 2.27 2.05 13.81
C THR A 37 3.24 2.62 12.78
N THR A 38 2.80 3.66 12.07
CA THR A 38 3.70 4.41 11.19
C THR A 38 4.63 5.33 12.00
N PRO A 39 5.80 5.72 11.45
CA PRO A 39 6.71 6.66 12.10
C PRO A 39 6.07 7.99 12.50
N ASP A 40 5.13 8.50 11.70
CA ASP A 40 4.41 9.75 12.00
C ASP A 40 3.39 9.61 13.14
N GLN A 41 3.05 8.38 13.52
CA GLN A 41 2.18 8.05 14.65
C GLN A 41 2.95 7.58 15.89
N GLY A 42 4.28 7.69 15.90
CA GLY A 42 5.14 7.30 17.03
C GLY A 42 5.84 5.94 16.89
N GLY A 43 5.75 5.29 15.73
CA GLY A 43 6.53 4.09 15.43
C GLY A 43 8.02 4.39 15.25
N ASP A 44 8.89 3.41 15.53
CA ASP A 44 10.34 3.55 15.32
C ASP A 44 10.69 3.46 13.82
N PRO A 45 11.23 4.54 13.21
CA PRO A 45 11.61 4.53 11.80
C PRO A 45 12.67 3.48 11.45
N GLN A 46 13.55 3.11 12.39
CA GLN A 46 14.62 2.12 12.14
C GLN A 46 14.09 0.70 12.04
N ARG A 47 12.92 0.43 12.65
CA ARG A 47 12.24 -0.87 12.60
C ARG A 47 11.17 -0.95 11.52
N ALA A 48 10.85 0.19 10.90
CA ALA A 48 9.75 0.27 9.97
C ALA A 48 10.00 -0.56 8.70
N ARG A 49 9.07 -1.46 8.38
CA ARG A 49 9.05 -2.23 7.12
C ARG A 49 7.98 -1.70 6.19
N ARG A 50 8.20 -1.83 4.89
CA ARG A 50 7.23 -1.40 3.88
C ARG A 50 6.15 -2.45 3.72
N GLU A 51 4.97 -2.13 4.20
CA GLU A 51 3.80 -3.00 4.13
C GLU A 51 2.86 -2.56 3.00
N PRO A 52 2.42 -3.49 2.13
CA PRO A 52 1.69 -3.14 0.91
C PRO A 52 0.22 -2.82 1.23
N LEU A 53 -0.35 -1.90 0.45
CA LEU A 53 -1.76 -1.52 0.55
C LEU A 53 -2.54 -1.88 -0.72
N CYS A 54 -3.74 -2.43 -0.56
CA CYS A 54 -4.66 -2.61 -1.66
C CYS A 54 -5.15 -1.25 -2.19
N HIS A 55 -5.63 -1.24 -3.44
CA HIS A 55 -6.06 -0.01 -4.12
C HIS A 55 -7.09 0.79 -3.30
N GLY A 56 -8.09 0.12 -2.72
CA GLY A 56 -9.11 0.79 -1.89
C GLY A 56 -8.51 1.45 -0.65
N CYS A 57 -7.60 0.77 0.06
CA CYS A 57 -6.94 1.32 1.23
C CYS A 57 -6.02 2.50 0.89
N VAL A 58 -5.35 2.50 -0.27
CA VAL A 58 -4.56 3.66 -0.71
C VAL A 58 -5.45 4.88 -0.94
N LEU A 59 -6.62 4.72 -1.56
CA LEU A 59 -7.56 5.82 -1.75
C LEU A 59 -8.06 6.38 -0.41
N LEU A 60 -8.37 5.51 0.55
CA LEU A 60 -8.78 5.91 1.89
C LEU A 60 -7.65 6.65 2.63
N VAL A 61 -6.44 6.11 2.61
CA VAL A 61 -5.26 6.74 3.23
C VAL A 61 -4.96 8.09 2.58
N ASN A 62 -5.04 8.21 1.26
CA ASN A 62 -4.82 9.48 0.58
C ASN A 62 -5.85 10.55 0.96
N ARG A 63 -7.11 10.16 1.15
CA ARG A 63 -8.13 11.07 1.69
C ARG A 63 -7.73 11.60 3.07
N LEU A 64 -7.33 10.72 3.99
CA LEU A 64 -6.90 11.13 5.33
C LEU A 64 -5.64 12.01 5.29
N ARG A 65 -4.66 11.65 4.47
CA ARG A 65 -3.43 12.44 4.28
C ARG A 65 -3.74 13.84 3.76
N ARG A 66 -4.67 13.97 2.82
CA ARG A 66 -5.15 15.27 2.32
C ARG A 66 -5.79 16.10 3.42
N GLU A 67 -6.60 15.48 4.29
CA GLU A 67 -7.26 16.16 5.42
C GLU A 67 -6.25 16.71 6.45
N ILE A 68 -5.10 16.05 6.64
CA ILE A 68 -4.04 16.47 7.56
C ILE A 68 -2.86 17.20 6.88
N GLY A 69 -2.97 17.53 5.60
CA GLY A 69 -1.92 18.24 4.84
C GLY A 69 -0.66 17.41 4.54
N GLN A 70 -0.73 16.09 4.61
CA GLN A 70 0.35 15.18 4.20
C GLN A 70 0.30 14.90 2.68
N PRO A 71 1.46 14.63 2.06
CA PRO A 71 1.52 14.24 0.64
C PRO A 71 0.82 12.89 0.40
N GLU A 72 0.06 12.81 -0.69
CA GLU A 72 -0.60 11.58 -1.11
C GLU A 72 0.41 10.51 -1.58
N LEU A 73 0.04 9.24 -1.41
CA LEU A 73 0.72 8.11 -2.02
C LEU A 73 0.41 8.07 -3.52
N THR A 74 1.44 8.08 -4.34
CA THR A 74 1.32 7.89 -5.79
C THR A 74 1.02 6.43 -6.10
N ILE A 75 0.06 6.19 -7.01
CA ILE A 75 -0.23 4.85 -7.57
C ILE A 75 0.35 4.79 -8.98
N PRO A 76 1.52 4.14 -9.20
CA PRO A 76 2.07 3.97 -10.53
C PRO A 76 1.15 3.15 -11.44
N PRO A 77 1.08 3.45 -12.75
CA PRO A 77 0.44 2.56 -13.71
C PRO A 77 1.01 1.13 -13.61
N GLY A 78 0.13 0.13 -13.55
CA GLY A 78 0.53 -1.27 -13.42
C GLY A 78 0.84 -1.74 -11.99
N ALA A 79 0.70 -0.87 -10.98
CA ALA A 79 0.84 -1.28 -9.56
C ALA A 79 -0.17 -2.35 -9.14
N TYR A 80 -1.36 -2.33 -9.74
CA TYR A 80 -2.42 -3.30 -9.53
C TYR A 80 -2.80 -3.94 -10.87
N ALA A 81 -3.31 -5.18 -10.81
CA ALA A 81 -3.89 -5.81 -11.99
C ALA A 81 -5.02 -4.90 -12.54
N ARG A 82 -5.06 -4.67 -13.86
CA ARG A 82 -6.09 -3.84 -14.49
C ARG A 82 -7.48 -4.41 -14.16
N ALA A 83 -8.20 -3.69 -13.30
CA ALA A 83 -9.62 -3.78 -12.94
C ALA A 83 -10.22 -5.19 -12.85
N GLY A 84 -10.38 -5.68 -11.62
CA GLY A 84 -11.21 -6.85 -11.34
C GLY A 84 -11.39 -7.25 -9.88
N GLN A 85 -10.74 -6.57 -8.91
CA GLN A 85 -10.86 -6.98 -7.50
C GLN A 85 -11.11 -5.77 -6.60
N ALA A 86 -12.32 -5.23 -6.74
CA ALA A 86 -13.02 -4.64 -5.62
C ALA A 86 -13.56 -5.81 -4.80
N HIS A 87 -13.06 -6.02 -3.59
CA HIS A 87 -13.74 -6.90 -2.65
C HIS A 87 -14.96 -6.15 -2.11
N SER A 88 -16.12 -6.77 -2.33
CA SER A 88 -17.40 -6.47 -1.70
C SER A 88 -17.36 -6.73 -0.21
#